data_AF-A0A2A4Q994-F1
#
_entry.id   AF-A0A2A4Q994-F1
#
_cell.length_a   1.000
_cell.length_b   1.000
_cell.length_c   1.000
_cell.angle_alpha   90.00
_cell.angle_beta   90.00
_cell.angle_gamma   90.00
#
_symmetry.space_group_name_H-M   'P 1'
#
loop_
_entity.id
_entity.type
_entity.pdbx_description
1 polymer ?
#
loop_
_entity_poly.entity_id
_entity_poly.type
_entity_poly.pdbx_seq_one_letter_code
_entity_poly.pdbx_strand_id
1 'polypeptide(L)'
;MKLNLFLISVCLLGISSWGQAQRLKEFTKEPDKYFEQLTTWMTTSYEGGQNVMDEFQAIWKIENLEIKEQEKVYKLANHALKRRMKAIGDSVSFTYGPTTQKLTDGQIEFVYETSNAMLKKRLKPSPHFRDYLLTLINLTTTGQSEVSFSAWQKSLNKLIETARSRKIVAYLDFSNKLFAQDVLYKSNSVTWAAGNRNYSFEFDSLPKIVFQKVDLKCYSKGDSSIIYGTSGAYYPTSKLWVGKGGKVTWLRCDVDEKIVRATLSNYKIPLKSASFIADSVIFYNTNYFDKPLQGILNDKLKANVSAKNASYPRFDSYDKRLQINNLFDKVDYDGGFSMQGAKLIGSGSKEEDAYVTFKLYFENDSIKRNQERFLVVASKSFVIDINGIKSHKAAVTFYLDEDSVHHPQLQMKLIIKKAGDKIISRQLVLIREDKGLARSPYFNTYHEIDMNFEALYWDIDHPRMEFKRLKGIGSESKADFESTDYYRKNRYERIQGMDPVHPLVELRQ
;
A
#
# COMPACT_ATOMS: atom_id res chain seq x y z
N MET A 1 -33.62 -45.68 51.30
CA MET A 1 -33.21 -45.80 49.88
C MET A 1 -32.88 -44.40 49.40
N LYS A 2 -31.59 -44.09 49.23
CA LYS A 2 -31.05 -42.71 49.19
C LYS A 2 -31.30 -42.04 47.84
N LEU A 3 -31.93 -40.86 47.90
CA LEU A 3 -32.13 -39.91 46.82
C LEU A 3 -31.12 -38.77 47.07
N ASN A 4 -30.10 -38.61 46.22
CA ASN A 4 -29.20 -37.46 46.25
C ASN A 4 -29.54 -36.56 45.06
N LEU A 5 -30.36 -35.54 45.31
CA LEU A 5 -30.49 -34.35 44.45
C LEU A 5 -29.28 -33.44 44.72
N PHE A 6 -28.52 -33.11 43.69
CA PHE A 6 -27.69 -31.89 43.67
C PHE A 6 -28.38 -30.87 42.76
N LEU A 7 -29.14 -29.96 43.35
CA LEU A 7 -29.63 -28.75 42.70
C LEU A 7 -28.46 -27.76 42.56
N ILE A 8 -28.06 -27.42 41.33
CA ILE A 8 -27.24 -26.23 41.08
C ILE A 8 -28.20 -25.04 40.90
N SER A 9 -28.59 -24.44 42.02
CA SER A 9 -29.33 -23.18 42.06
C SER A 9 -28.33 -22.03 42.05
N VAL A 10 -28.38 -21.20 41.00
CA VAL A 10 -27.70 -19.90 40.94
C VAL A 10 -28.38 -18.97 41.95
N CYS A 11 -27.80 -18.86 43.14
CA CYS A 11 -28.20 -17.89 44.16
C CYS A 11 -27.21 -16.71 44.19
N LEU A 12 -27.66 -15.58 43.67
CA LEU A 12 -27.19 -14.24 44.02
C LEU A 12 -27.58 -13.94 45.47
N LEU A 13 -26.66 -14.07 46.42
CA LEU A 13 -26.76 -13.44 47.73
C LEU A 13 -25.39 -12.90 48.16
N GLY A 14 -25.35 -11.59 48.39
CA GLY A 14 -24.21 -10.91 48.96
C GLY A 14 -23.96 -11.39 50.39
N ILE A 15 -22.76 -11.91 50.63
CA ILE A 15 -22.16 -12.01 51.95
C ILE A 15 -20.79 -11.38 51.85
N SER A 16 -20.68 -10.17 52.39
CA SER A 16 -19.43 -9.54 52.77
C SER A 16 -18.77 -10.41 53.84
N SER A 17 -17.87 -11.29 53.43
CA SER A 17 -16.84 -11.84 54.30
C SER A 17 -15.49 -11.45 53.70
N TRP A 18 -14.76 -10.62 54.44
CA TRP A 18 -13.34 -10.38 54.22
C TRP A 18 -12.58 -11.67 54.60
N GLY A 19 -12.70 -12.70 53.79
CA GLY A 19 -11.75 -13.80 53.75
C GLY A 19 -10.69 -13.45 52.71
N GLN A 20 -9.41 -13.49 53.08
CA GLN A 20 -8.33 -13.44 52.11
C GLN A 20 -8.61 -14.47 51.02
N ALA A 21 -8.96 -14.01 49.81
CA ALA A 21 -9.21 -14.88 48.67
C ALA A 21 -7.97 -15.77 48.50
N GLN A 22 -8.11 -17.04 48.85
CA GLN A 22 -7.05 -18.02 48.77
C GLN A 22 -6.60 -18.02 47.30
N ARG A 23 -5.39 -17.52 47.06
CA ARG A 23 -4.90 -17.31 45.70
C ARG A 23 -4.85 -18.66 45.00
N LEU A 24 -5.73 -18.87 44.02
CA LEU A 24 -5.81 -20.13 43.28
C LEU A 24 -4.41 -20.51 42.78
N LYS A 25 -3.86 -21.59 43.33
CA LYS A 25 -2.48 -22.03 43.03
C LYS A 25 -2.44 -22.90 41.78
N GLU A 26 -3.46 -23.73 41.60
CA GLU A 26 -3.57 -24.70 40.52
C GLU A 26 -5.05 -25.04 40.30
N PHE A 27 -5.45 -25.23 39.05
CA PHE A 27 -6.73 -25.78 38.68
C PHE A 27 -6.71 -27.31 38.77
N THR A 28 -7.82 -27.90 39.23
CA THR A 28 -8.01 -29.35 39.27
C THR A 28 -8.17 -29.94 37.86
N LYS A 29 -7.82 -31.22 37.69
CA LYS A 29 -8.04 -31.97 36.42
C LYS A 29 -9.46 -32.56 36.30
N GLU A 30 -10.29 -32.43 37.32
CA GLU A 30 -11.68 -32.90 37.30
C GLU A 30 -12.56 -31.90 36.53
N PRO A 31 -13.24 -32.29 35.43
CA PRO A 31 -13.86 -31.32 34.51
C PRO A 31 -14.85 -30.35 35.12
N ASP A 32 -15.74 -30.82 35.98
CA ASP A 32 -16.77 -29.99 36.59
C ASP A 32 -16.15 -29.01 37.59
N LYS A 33 -15.25 -29.49 38.45
CA LYS A 33 -14.53 -28.65 39.42
C LYS A 33 -13.60 -27.65 38.74
N TYR A 34 -12.93 -28.04 37.66
CA TYR A 34 -12.14 -27.13 36.84
C TYR A 34 -13.01 -25.99 36.32
N PHE A 35 -14.15 -26.33 35.72
CA PHE A 35 -15.05 -25.35 35.13
C PHE A 35 -15.60 -24.39 36.18
N GLU A 36 -15.98 -24.90 37.36
CA GLU A 36 -16.40 -24.09 38.51
C GLU A 36 -15.29 -23.13 38.96
N GLN A 37 -14.07 -23.66 39.20
CA GLN A 37 -12.91 -22.87 39.61
C GLN A 37 -12.56 -21.77 38.60
N LEU A 38 -12.57 -22.10 37.31
CA LEU A 38 -12.32 -21.16 36.23
C LEU A 38 -13.42 -20.10 36.15
N THR A 39 -14.67 -20.49 36.34
CA THR A 39 -15.81 -19.57 36.35
C THR A 39 -15.67 -18.57 37.49
N THR A 40 -15.45 -19.04 38.72
CA THR A 40 -15.22 -18.17 39.88
C THR A 40 -14.01 -17.26 39.67
N TRP A 41 -12.90 -17.79 39.15
CA TRP A 41 -11.70 -17.01 38.86
C TRP A 41 -11.94 -15.89 37.84
N MET A 42 -12.72 -16.18 36.80
CA MET A 42 -13.03 -15.20 35.75
C MET A 42 -14.06 -14.16 36.22
N THR A 43 -15.12 -14.55 36.92
CA THR A 43 -16.23 -13.66 37.28
C THR A 43 -15.92 -12.75 38.46
N THR A 44 -15.15 -13.24 39.44
CA THR A 44 -14.76 -12.42 40.61
C THR A 44 -13.75 -11.32 40.26
N SER A 45 -12.97 -11.52 39.19
CA SER A 45 -11.80 -10.70 38.89
C SER A 45 -11.88 -9.95 37.55
N TYR A 46 -12.92 -10.18 36.76
CA TYR A 46 -13.16 -9.51 35.49
C TYR A 46 -14.66 -9.35 35.21
N GLU A 47 -15.12 -8.11 35.06
CA GLU A 47 -16.53 -7.75 34.84
C GLU A 47 -17.16 -8.48 33.63
N GLY A 48 -16.39 -8.67 32.55
CA GLY A 48 -16.85 -9.40 31.36
C GLY A 48 -16.73 -10.93 31.49
N GLY A 49 -16.31 -11.45 32.64
CA GLY A 49 -16.00 -12.86 32.85
C GLY A 49 -17.19 -13.77 32.59
N GLN A 50 -18.38 -13.39 33.04
CA GLN A 50 -19.59 -14.20 32.88
C GLN A 50 -19.90 -14.48 31.40
N ASN A 51 -19.88 -13.44 30.54
CA ASN A 51 -20.17 -13.62 29.12
C ASN A 51 -19.17 -14.59 28.44
N VAL A 52 -17.90 -14.55 28.83
CA VAL A 52 -16.88 -15.45 28.27
C VAL A 52 -17.15 -16.88 28.72
N MET A 53 -17.51 -17.07 29.99
CA MET A 53 -17.81 -18.39 30.54
C MET A 53 -19.10 -18.97 29.97
N ASP A 54 -20.12 -18.16 29.69
CA ASP A 54 -21.36 -18.59 29.05
C ASP A 54 -21.09 -19.18 27.66
N GLU A 55 -20.26 -18.51 26.84
CA GLU A 55 -19.83 -19.05 25.55
C GLU A 55 -18.93 -20.28 25.69
N PHE A 56 -18.01 -20.27 26.66
CA PHE A 56 -17.09 -21.36 26.89
C PHE A 56 -17.82 -22.64 27.34
N GLN A 57 -18.85 -22.52 28.18
CA GLN A 57 -19.68 -23.67 28.60
C GLN A 57 -20.32 -24.38 27.42
N ALA A 58 -20.73 -23.64 26.39
CA ALA A 58 -21.36 -24.22 25.21
C ALA A 58 -20.40 -25.05 24.36
N ILE A 59 -19.08 -24.91 24.51
CA ILE A 59 -18.07 -25.76 23.86
C ILE A 59 -17.37 -26.73 24.84
N TRP A 60 -17.63 -26.60 26.14
CA TRP A 60 -17.10 -27.49 27.17
C TRP A 60 -17.80 -28.85 27.14
N LYS A 61 -17.21 -29.86 27.78
CA LYS A 61 -17.87 -31.15 27.97
C LYS A 61 -19.14 -30.93 28.80
N ILE A 62 -20.28 -31.32 28.25
CA ILE A 62 -21.56 -31.33 28.95
C ILE A 62 -21.94 -32.80 29.08
N GLU A 63 -21.47 -33.45 30.14
CA GLU A 63 -21.90 -34.80 30.47
C GLU A 63 -23.05 -34.71 31.46
N ASN A 64 -24.13 -35.47 31.21
CA ASN A 64 -25.23 -35.66 32.15
C ASN A 64 -26.12 -34.45 32.50
N LEU A 65 -26.08 -33.33 31.76
CA LEU A 65 -27.08 -32.25 31.93
C LEU A 65 -28.41 -32.61 31.26
N GLU A 66 -29.52 -32.30 31.93
CA GLU A 66 -30.86 -32.44 31.34
C GLU A 66 -31.02 -31.52 30.11
N ILE A 67 -31.84 -31.93 29.14
CA ILE A 67 -32.07 -31.18 27.89
C ILE A 67 -32.44 -29.71 28.17
N LYS A 68 -33.30 -29.46 29.16
CA LYS A 68 -33.72 -28.10 29.55
C LYS A 68 -32.56 -27.25 30.07
N GLU A 69 -31.58 -27.85 30.72
CA GLU A 69 -30.40 -27.16 31.22
C GLU A 69 -29.42 -26.87 30.08
N GLN A 70 -29.27 -27.80 29.14
CA GLN A 70 -28.49 -27.57 27.92
C GLN A 70 -29.06 -26.42 27.08
N GLU A 71 -30.38 -26.33 26.94
CA GLU A 71 -31.05 -25.22 26.26
C GLU A 71 -30.76 -23.87 26.92
N LYS A 72 -30.71 -23.82 28.25
CA LYS A 72 -30.33 -22.60 29.00
C LYS A 72 -28.88 -22.21 28.68
N VAL A 73 -27.96 -23.17 28.66
CA VAL A 73 -26.55 -22.93 28.29
C VAL A 73 -26.45 -22.30 26.90
N TYR A 74 -27.12 -22.88 25.90
CA TYR A 74 -27.11 -22.34 24.54
C TYR A 74 -27.74 -20.94 24.45
N LYS A 75 -28.82 -20.68 25.20
CA LYS A 75 -29.45 -19.36 25.24
C LYS A 75 -28.50 -18.29 25.80
N LEU A 76 -27.80 -18.59 26.89
CA LEU A 76 -26.82 -17.67 27.50
C LEU A 76 -25.63 -17.45 26.56
N ALA A 77 -25.06 -18.51 25.99
CA ALA A 77 -23.96 -18.45 25.04
C ALA A 77 -24.31 -17.60 23.81
N ASN A 78 -25.49 -17.79 23.22
CA ASN A 78 -25.96 -17.00 22.08
C ASN A 78 -26.16 -15.52 22.43
N HIS A 79 -26.62 -15.21 23.65
CA HIS A 79 -26.72 -13.83 24.13
C HIS A 79 -25.33 -13.19 24.28
N ALA A 80 -24.39 -13.90 24.89
CA ALA A 80 -23.01 -13.46 25.04
C ALA A 80 -22.31 -13.24 23.68
N LEU A 81 -22.46 -14.19 22.75
CA LEU A 81 -21.95 -14.07 21.38
C LEU A 81 -22.48 -12.84 20.67
N LYS A 82 -23.79 -12.59 20.75
CA LYS A 82 -24.42 -11.39 20.15
C LYS A 82 -23.81 -10.11 20.70
N ARG A 83 -23.56 -10.03 22.02
CA ARG A 83 -22.88 -8.89 22.64
C ARG A 83 -21.45 -8.75 22.16
N ARG A 84 -20.69 -9.85 22.08
CA ARG A 84 -19.30 -9.88 21.61
C ARG A 84 -19.18 -9.42 20.15
N MET A 85 -20.01 -9.96 19.26
CA MET A 85 -20.03 -9.60 17.83
C MET A 85 -20.40 -8.12 17.64
N LYS A 86 -21.42 -7.62 18.36
CA LYS A 86 -21.77 -6.20 18.34
C LYS A 86 -20.61 -5.31 18.80
N ALA A 87 -19.88 -5.70 19.84
CA ALA A 87 -18.77 -4.91 20.38
C ALA A 87 -17.58 -4.78 19.40
N ILE A 88 -17.38 -5.77 18.51
CA ILE A 88 -16.33 -5.75 17.48
C ILE A 88 -16.81 -5.24 16.12
N GLY A 89 -18.09 -4.82 16.03
CA GLY A 89 -18.70 -4.33 14.79
C GLY A 89 -18.94 -5.42 13.75
N ASP A 90 -19.13 -6.67 14.19
CA ASP A 90 -19.35 -7.83 13.32
C ASP A 90 -20.76 -8.39 13.48
N SER A 91 -21.19 -9.22 12.55
CA SER A 91 -22.48 -9.89 12.54
C SER A 91 -22.41 -11.30 13.14
N VAL A 92 -23.51 -11.76 13.72
CA VAL A 92 -23.59 -13.13 14.25
C VAL A 92 -23.85 -14.08 13.08
N SER A 93 -22.86 -14.91 12.74
CA SER A 93 -22.96 -15.95 11.70
C SER A 93 -23.12 -17.37 12.26
N PHE A 94 -22.95 -17.53 13.58
CA PHE A 94 -22.97 -18.81 14.29
C PHE A 94 -24.01 -18.79 15.42
N THR A 95 -24.64 -19.94 15.67
CA THR A 95 -25.60 -20.14 16.76
C THR A 95 -25.24 -21.41 17.52
N TYR A 96 -25.05 -21.30 18.83
CA TYR A 96 -24.84 -22.45 19.71
C TYR A 96 -26.12 -23.29 19.81
N GLY A 97 -25.96 -24.61 19.83
CA GLY A 97 -27.03 -25.59 19.91
C GLY A 97 -26.52 -27.02 20.15
N PRO A 98 -27.40 -28.04 20.09
CA PRO A 98 -27.03 -29.44 20.38
C PRO A 98 -25.91 -30.00 19.48
N THR A 99 -25.79 -29.48 18.26
CA THR A 99 -24.75 -29.87 17.29
C THR A 99 -23.46 -29.05 17.39
N THR A 100 -23.37 -28.12 18.36
CA THR A 100 -22.12 -27.39 18.62
C THR A 100 -21.02 -28.37 18.98
N GLN A 101 -19.92 -28.30 18.24
CA GLN A 101 -18.73 -29.10 18.52
C GLN A 101 -18.25 -28.82 19.95
N LYS A 102 -17.98 -29.90 20.69
CA LYS A 102 -17.41 -29.83 22.05
C LYS A 102 -15.92 -30.11 21.99
N LEU A 103 -15.20 -29.63 22.98
CA LEU A 103 -13.80 -30.00 23.17
C LEU A 103 -13.68 -31.50 23.46
N THR A 104 -12.72 -32.16 22.81
CA THR A 104 -12.40 -33.57 23.07
C THR A 104 -11.67 -33.73 24.41
N ASP A 105 -11.62 -34.94 24.97
CA ASP A 105 -10.90 -35.19 26.23
C ASP A 105 -9.42 -34.79 26.15
N GLY A 106 -8.77 -35.04 25.02
CA GLY A 106 -7.39 -34.57 24.79
C GLY A 106 -7.27 -33.05 24.74
N GLN A 107 -8.23 -32.35 24.12
CA GLN A 107 -8.26 -30.88 24.12
C GLN A 107 -8.50 -30.32 25.53
N ILE A 108 -9.37 -30.96 26.31
CA ILE A 108 -9.66 -30.61 27.70
C ILE A 108 -8.40 -30.77 28.57
N GLU A 109 -7.65 -31.87 28.41
CA GLU A 109 -6.37 -32.05 29.11
C GLU A 109 -5.38 -30.93 28.77
N PHE A 110 -5.24 -30.56 27.49
CA PHE A 110 -4.41 -29.42 27.09
C PHE A 110 -4.90 -28.11 27.70
N VAL A 111 -6.21 -27.93 27.83
CA VAL A 111 -6.78 -26.74 28.47
C VAL A 111 -6.34 -26.64 29.92
N TYR A 112 -6.32 -27.75 30.67
CA TYR A 112 -5.83 -27.79 32.05
C TYR A 112 -4.36 -27.41 32.14
N GLU A 113 -3.51 -28.06 31.34
CA GLU A 113 -2.07 -27.83 31.35
C GLU A 113 -1.74 -26.36 31.03
N THR A 114 -2.41 -25.81 30.02
CA THR A 114 -2.23 -24.41 29.60
C THR A 114 -2.68 -23.45 30.68
N SER A 115 -3.86 -23.66 31.26
CA SER A 115 -4.39 -22.83 32.34
C SER A 115 -3.47 -22.82 33.56
N ASN A 116 -2.91 -23.97 33.95
CA ASN A 116 -1.95 -24.06 35.04
C ASN A 116 -0.60 -23.42 34.71
N ALA A 117 -0.11 -23.55 33.48
CA ALA A 117 1.08 -22.84 33.01
C ALA A 117 0.88 -21.31 33.03
N MET A 118 -0.31 -20.83 32.64
CA MET A 118 -0.70 -19.42 32.71
C MET A 118 -0.78 -18.91 34.16
N LEU A 119 -1.34 -19.69 35.09
CA LEU A 119 -1.36 -19.35 36.53
C LEU A 119 0.05 -19.28 37.12
N LYS A 120 0.89 -20.27 36.83
CA LYS A 120 2.30 -20.31 37.29
C LYS A 120 3.08 -19.07 36.83
N LYS A 121 2.78 -18.58 35.62
CA LYS A 121 3.35 -17.34 35.07
C LYS A 121 2.65 -16.06 35.55
N ARG A 122 1.70 -16.18 36.49
CA ARG A 122 0.93 -15.08 37.08
C ARG A 122 0.14 -14.27 36.03
N LEU A 123 -0.36 -14.94 35.00
CA LEU A 123 -1.22 -14.28 34.02
C LEU A 123 -2.59 -13.98 34.63
N LYS A 124 -3.09 -12.78 34.35
CA LYS A 124 -4.36 -12.25 34.87
C LYS A 124 -5.58 -12.78 34.11
N PRO A 125 -6.78 -12.83 34.75
CA PRO A 125 -8.05 -13.15 34.11
C PRO A 125 -8.29 -12.38 32.79
N SER A 126 -8.05 -11.07 32.81
CA SER A 126 -8.08 -10.20 31.63
C SER A 126 -6.74 -9.45 31.49
N PRO A 127 -6.16 -9.36 30.28
CA PRO A 127 -6.64 -9.90 29.01
C PRO A 127 -6.33 -11.40 28.80
N HIS A 128 -5.45 -12.03 29.59
CA HIS A 128 -4.82 -13.29 29.20
C HIS A 128 -5.78 -14.50 29.15
N PHE A 129 -6.45 -14.85 30.25
CA PHE A 129 -7.39 -15.99 30.24
C PHE A 129 -8.59 -15.70 29.34
N ARG A 130 -9.11 -14.47 29.38
CA ARG A 130 -10.15 -14.01 28.45
C ARG A 130 -9.77 -14.31 27.00
N ASP A 131 -8.61 -13.85 26.54
CA ASP A 131 -8.19 -14.02 25.15
C ASP A 131 -7.91 -15.49 24.81
N TYR A 132 -7.42 -16.27 25.76
CA TYR A 132 -7.23 -17.71 25.61
C TYR A 132 -8.56 -18.45 25.43
N LEU A 133 -9.53 -18.23 26.32
CA LEU A 133 -10.85 -18.85 26.25
C LEU A 133 -11.60 -18.45 24.98
N LEU A 134 -11.54 -17.16 24.61
CA LEU A 134 -12.10 -16.69 23.34
C LEU A 134 -11.42 -17.36 22.13
N THR A 135 -10.13 -17.68 22.22
CA THR A 135 -9.43 -18.36 21.12
C THR A 135 -9.95 -19.79 20.97
N LEU A 136 -10.12 -20.52 22.08
CA LEU A 136 -10.73 -21.86 22.08
C LEU A 136 -12.15 -21.83 21.51
N ILE A 137 -12.97 -20.86 21.94
CA ILE A 137 -14.32 -20.65 21.41
C ILE A 137 -14.28 -20.45 19.89
N ASN A 138 -13.42 -19.57 19.39
CA ASN A 138 -13.32 -19.28 17.96
C ASN A 138 -12.78 -20.47 17.16
N LEU A 139 -11.82 -21.25 17.71
CA LEU A 139 -11.31 -22.47 17.08
C LEU A 139 -12.43 -23.50 16.87
N THR A 140 -13.23 -23.74 17.91
CA THR A 140 -14.29 -24.75 17.90
C THR A 140 -15.48 -24.33 17.03
N THR A 141 -15.84 -23.05 17.04
CA THR A 141 -17.00 -22.56 16.26
C THR A 141 -16.70 -22.34 14.78
N THR A 142 -15.42 -22.34 14.37
CA THR A 142 -15.00 -22.12 12.96
C THR A 142 -14.55 -23.40 12.23
N GLY A 143 -14.66 -24.56 12.89
CA GLY A 143 -14.41 -25.86 12.27
C GLY A 143 -12.92 -26.11 11.94
N GLN A 144 -12.01 -25.58 12.74
CA GLN A 144 -10.57 -25.80 12.57
C GLN A 144 -10.22 -27.28 12.74
N SER A 145 -9.27 -27.78 11.95
CA SER A 145 -8.84 -29.18 12.04
C SER A 145 -8.10 -29.45 13.35
N GLU A 146 -8.16 -30.69 13.82
CA GLU A 146 -7.43 -31.12 15.02
C GLU A 146 -5.92 -30.90 14.88
N VAL A 147 -5.36 -31.12 13.68
CA VAL A 147 -3.96 -30.83 13.37
C VAL A 147 -3.64 -29.33 13.55
N SER A 148 -4.51 -28.44 13.08
CA SER A 148 -4.38 -26.99 13.25
C SER A 148 -4.43 -26.61 14.73
N PHE A 149 -5.37 -27.17 15.48
CA PHE A 149 -5.51 -26.99 16.92
C PHE A 149 -4.24 -27.41 17.66
N SER A 150 -3.76 -28.64 17.45
CA SER A 150 -2.57 -29.17 18.14
C SER A 150 -1.32 -28.35 17.83
N ALA A 151 -1.15 -27.91 16.57
CA ALA A 151 -0.01 -27.07 16.18
C ALA A 151 -0.07 -25.66 16.80
N TRP A 152 -1.26 -25.04 16.84
CA TRP A 152 -1.48 -23.77 17.54
C TRP A 152 -1.20 -23.89 19.04
N GLN A 153 -1.73 -24.94 19.68
CA GLN A 153 -1.61 -25.22 21.10
C GLN A 153 -0.16 -25.44 21.52
N LYS A 154 0.58 -26.25 20.76
CA LYS A 154 2.02 -26.46 20.96
C LYS A 154 2.81 -25.16 20.88
N SER A 155 2.44 -24.28 19.95
CA SER A 155 3.05 -22.97 19.78
C SER A 155 2.76 -22.04 20.97
N LEU A 156 1.53 -22.07 21.49
CA LEU A 156 1.13 -21.31 22.68
C LEU A 156 1.89 -21.79 23.94
N ASN A 157 1.96 -23.10 24.18
CA ASN A 157 2.64 -23.64 25.36
C ASN A 157 4.12 -23.26 25.39
N LYS A 158 4.83 -23.45 24.27
CA LYS A 158 6.24 -23.04 24.14
C LYS A 158 6.41 -21.53 24.33
N LEU A 159 5.45 -20.72 23.88
CA LEU A 159 5.47 -19.27 24.09
C LEU A 159 5.22 -18.90 25.56
N ILE A 160 4.31 -19.59 26.25
CA ILE A 160 4.06 -19.40 27.69
C ILE A 160 5.32 -19.71 28.49
N GLU A 161 6.07 -20.75 28.15
CA GLU A 161 7.30 -21.09 28.86
C GLU A 161 8.41 -20.04 28.62
N THR A 162 8.66 -19.72 27.35
CA THR A 162 9.88 -19.01 26.94
C THR A 162 9.75 -17.49 26.89
N ALA A 163 8.55 -16.93 26.73
CA ALA A 163 8.37 -15.52 26.43
C ALA A 163 7.80 -14.68 27.59
N ARG A 164 7.86 -13.35 27.47
CA ARG A 164 7.19 -12.42 28.39
C ARG A 164 5.68 -12.35 28.10
N SER A 165 4.87 -12.02 29.11
CA SER A 165 3.40 -11.96 29.02
C SER A 165 2.87 -11.13 27.84
N ARG A 166 3.57 -10.04 27.47
CA ARG A 166 3.21 -9.21 26.30
C ARG A 166 3.19 -9.99 24.98
N LYS A 167 4.11 -10.93 24.78
CA LYS A 167 4.15 -11.76 23.56
C LYS A 167 3.00 -12.78 23.54
N ILE A 168 2.64 -13.31 24.71
CA ILE A 168 1.49 -14.22 24.86
C ILE A 168 0.19 -13.51 24.48
N VAL A 169 -0.02 -12.30 25.03
CA VAL A 169 -1.17 -11.46 24.65
C VAL A 169 -1.19 -11.18 23.15
N ALA A 170 -0.05 -10.80 22.56
CA ALA A 170 0.01 -10.53 21.12
C ALA A 170 -0.35 -11.77 20.27
N TYR A 171 0.05 -12.97 20.70
CA TYR A 171 -0.26 -14.21 20.00
C TYR A 171 -1.73 -14.61 20.14
N LEU A 172 -2.32 -14.50 21.33
CA LEU A 172 -3.75 -14.77 21.56
C LEU A 172 -4.63 -13.73 20.87
N ASP A 173 -4.25 -12.46 20.88
CA ASP A 173 -4.96 -11.38 20.19
C ASP A 173 -4.99 -11.60 18.66
N PHE A 174 -3.86 -12.02 18.09
CA PHE A 174 -3.79 -12.46 16.70
C PHE A 174 -4.66 -13.69 16.45
N SER A 175 -4.58 -14.71 17.29
CA SER A 175 -5.31 -15.97 17.11
C SER A 175 -6.82 -15.73 17.08
N ASN A 176 -7.32 -14.91 18.01
CA ASN A 176 -8.71 -14.48 18.02
C ASN A 176 -9.14 -13.80 16.71
N LYS A 177 -8.35 -12.85 16.21
CA LYS A 177 -8.64 -12.12 14.96
C LYS A 177 -8.56 -13.03 13.73
N LEU A 178 -7.60 -13.94 13.69
CA LEU A 178 -7.43 -14.89 12.60
C LEU A 178 -8.62 -15.83 12.51
N PHE A 179 -9.00 -16.46 13.62
CA PHE A 179 -10.08 -17.45 13.60
C PHE A 179 -11.44 -16.80 13.36
N ALA A 180 -11.70 -15.64 13.97
CA ALA A 180 -12.98 -14.97 13.82
C ALA A 180 -13.15 -14.25 12.47
N GLN A 181 -12.10 -13.58 11.96
CA GLN A 181 -12.21 -12.61 10.85
C GLN A 181 -11.20 -12.84 9.72
N ASP A 182 -10.39 -13.90 9.76
CA ASP A 182 -9.28 -14.11 8.84
C ASP A 182 -8.25 -12.95 8.83
N VAL A 183 -8.19 -12.21 9.96
CA VAL A 183 -7.35 -11.02 10.13
C VAL A 183 -6.03 -11.36 10.79
N LEU A 184 -4.93 -11.00 10.15
CA LEU A 184 -3.56 -11.14 10.68
C LEU A 184 -3.20 -10.00 11.63
N TYR A 185 -3.67 -8.80 11.34
CA TYR A 185 -3.41 -7.60 12.14
C TYR A 185 -4.51 -6.55 11.97
N LYS A 186 -4.91 -5.89 13.06
CA LYS A 186 -5.88 -4.77 13.03
C LYS A 186 -5.50 -3.69 14.04
N SER A 187 -5.60 -2.44 13.60
CA SER A 187 -5.57 -1.23 14.41
C SER A 187 -6.69 -0.29 13.97
N ASN A 188 -6.79 0.89 14.58
CA ASN A 188 -7.74 1.92 14.16
C ASN A 188 -7.48 2.45 12.74
N SER A 189 -6.29 2.24 12.19
CA SER A 189 -5.87 2.83 10.92
C SER A 189 -5.63 1.82 9.80
N VAL A 190 -5.38 0.55 10.12
CA VAL A 190 -5.09 -0.48 9.11
C VAL A 190 -5.58 -1.86 9.56
N THR A 191 -6.09 -2.62 8.59
CA THR A 191 -6.37 -4.05 8.75
C THR A 191 -5.61 -4.83 7.69
N TRP A 192 -4.88 -5.86 8.08
CA TRP A 192 -4.29 -6.85 7.19
C TRP A 192 -4.98 -8.20 7.39
N ALA A 193 -5.45 -8.80 6.31
CA ALA A 193 -6.22 -10.03 6.30
C ALA A 193 -5.67 -11.04 5.28
N ALA A 194 -5.88 -12.32 5.58
CA ALA A 194 -5.61 -13.43 4.69
C ALA A 194 -6.86 -13.69 3.82
N GLY A 195 -6.66 -13.92 2.52
CA GLY A 195 -7.76 -14.22 1.60
C GLY A 195 -8.34 -15.62 1.71
N ASN A 196 -7.74 -16.50 2.51
CA ASN A 196 -8.19 -17.88 2.74
C ASN A 196 -7.67 -18.43 4.09
N ARG A 197 -8.12 -19.64 4.45
CA ARG A 197 -7.75 -20.37 5.68
C ARG A 197 -6.73 -21.49 5.48
N ASN A 198 -5.99 -21.47 4.36
CA ASN A 198 -5.05 -22.53 4.00
C ASN A 198 -3.66 -22.23 4.60
N TYR A 199 -3.55 -22.41 5.91
CA TYR A 199 -2.35 -22.13 6.67
C TYR A 199 -2.01 -23.24 7.67
N SER A 200 -0.79 -23.19 8.19
CA SER A 200 -0.34 -24.04 9.28
C SER A 200 0.35 -23.23 10.37
N PHE A 201 0.22 -23.66 11.62
CA PHE A 201 0.97 -23.09 12.73
C PHE A 201 2.32 -23.77 12.85
N GLU A 202 3.37 -22.96 12.95
CA GLU A 202 4.73 -23.42 13.13
C GLU A 202 5.43 -22.62 14.23
N PHE A 203 6.55 -23.16 14.72
CA PHE A 203 7.34 -22.51 15.74
C PHE A 203 8.83 -22.70 15.46
N ASP A 204 9.55 -21.61 15.23
CA ASP A 204 11.02 -21.61 15.16
C ASP A 204 11.64 -21.06 16.47
N SER A 205 12.17 -19.85 16.41
CA SER A 205 12.45 -18.95 17.52
C SER A 205 11.19 -18.24 18.05
N LEU A 206 10.19 -18.04 17.19
CA LEU A 206 8.93 -17.37 17.47
C LEU A 206 7.78 -18.18 16.86
N PRO A 207 6.56 -18.09 17.41
CA PRO A 207 5.40 -18.66 16.76
C PRO A 207 5.14 -17.91 15.45
N LYS A 208 4.82 -18.67 14.40
CA LYS A 208 4.48 -18.15 13.08
C LYS A 208 3.34 -18.94 12.46
N ILE A 209 2.69 -18.33 11.49
CA ILE A 209 1.69 -18.97 10.65
C ILE A 209 2.20 -18.96 9.21
N VAL A 210 2.17 -20.11 8.56
CA VAL A 210 2.74 -20.31 7.22
C VAL A 210 1.62 -20.54 6.21
N PHE A 211 1.67 -19.76 5.14
CA PHE A 211 0.76 -19.83 4.00
C PHE A 211 1.53 -20.32 2.77
N GLN A 212 1.05 -21.40 2.14
CA GLN A 212 1.60 -21.87 0.87
C GLN A 212 1.13 -21.00 -0.30
N LYS A 213 -0.12 -20.49 -0.22
CA LYS A 213 -0.69 -19.56 -1.20
C LYS A 213 -1.84 -18.76 -0.60
N VAL A 214 -1.78 -17.44 -0.64
CA VAL A 214 -2.79 -16.54 -0.08
C VAL A 214 -2.81 -15.20 -0.81
N ASP A 215 -4.00 -14.61 -0.90
CA ASP A 215 -4.11 -13.18 -1.23
C ASP A 215 -3.95 -12.38 0.06
N LEU A 216 -2.86 -11.63 0.19
CA LEU A 216 -2.64 -10.78 1.35
C LEU A 216 -3.30 -9.42 1.10
N LYS A 217 -4.32 -9.11 1.90
CA LYS A 217 -5.19 -7.94 1.71
C LYS A 217 -4.93 -6.91 2.81
N CYS A 218 -4.70 -5.66 2.42
CA CYS A 218 -4.58 -4.51 3.30
C CYS A 218 -5.76 -3.58 3.07
N TYR A 219 -6.40 -3.13 4.15
CA TYR A 219 -7.49 -2.17 4.14
C TYR A 219 -7.15 -0.96 5.01
N SER A 220 -7.35 0.24 4.48
CA SER A 220 -7.13 1.49 5.21
C SER A 220 -7.86 2.64 4.52
N LYS A 221 -8.49 3.53 5.30
CA LYS A 221 -9.05 4.81 4.82
C LYS A 221 -10.01 4.67 3.61
N GLY A 222 -10.80 3.60 3.57
CA GLY A 222 -11.76 3.33 2.48
C GLY A 222 -11.14 2.75 1.20
N ASP A 223 -9.85 2.45 1.20
CA ASP A 223 -9.10 1.88 0.08
C ASP A 223 -8.55 0.49 0.46
N SER A 224 -8.12 -0.27 -0.54
CA SER A 224 -7.52 -1.60 -0.36
C SER A 224 -6.29 -1.80 -1.23
N SER A 225 -5.33 -2.58 -0.75
CA SER A 225 -4.18 -3.08 -1.52
C SER A 225 -4.13 -4.59 -1.38
N ILE A 226 -3.80 -5.29 -2.45
CA ILE A 226 -3.80 -6.75 -2.50
C ILE A 226 -2.51 -7.23 -3.15
N ILE A 227 -1.84 -8.15 -2.47
CA ILE A 227 -0.79 -8.99 -3.07
C ILE A 227 -1.43 -10.34 -3.37
N TYR A 228 -1.69 -10.62 -4.64
CA TYR A 228 -2.38 -11.82 -5.09
C TYR A 228 -1.45 -13.03 -5.10
N GLY A 229 -1.92 -14.16 -4.59
CA GLY A 229 -1.26 -15.45 -4.69
C GLY A 229 0.17 -15.51 -4.14
N THR A 230 0.45 -14.76 -3.06
CA THR A 230 1.74 -14.82 -2.37
C THR A 230 1.85 -16.02 -1.44
N SER A 231 3.07 -16.41 -1.09
CA SER A 231 3.36 -17.39 -0.04
C SER A 231 4.18 -16.72 1.06
N GLY A 232 4.19 -17.27 2.27
CA GLY A 232 5.03 -16.69 3.32
C GLY A 232 4.64 -17.05 4.73
N ALA A 233 5.35 -16.44 5.67
CA ALA A 233 5.12 -16.61 7.10
C ALA A 233 4.78 -15.27 7.75
N TYR A 234 3.74 -15.27 8.58
CA TYR A 234 3.46 -14.15 9.47
C TYR A 234 3.92 -14.47 10.88
N TYR A 235 4.62 -13.52 11.50
CA TYR A 235 5.10 -13.56 12.87
C TYR A 235 4.25 -12.63 13.75
N PRO A 236 3.26 -13.14 14.50
CA PRO A 236 2.31 -12.30 15.24
C PRO A 236 2.96 -11.48 16.35
N THR A 237 4.01 -12.00 16.98
CA THR A 237 4.69 -11.35 18.10
C THR A 237 5.52 -10.14 17.67
N SER A 238 6.01 -10.11 16.42
CA SER A 238 6.71 -8.96 15.82
C SER A 238 5.82 -8.16 14.86
N LYS A 239 4.64 -8.68 14.49
CA LYS A 239 3.71 -8.10 13.50
C LYS A 239 4.36 -7.96 12.12
N LEU A 240 5.13 -8.97 11.73
CA LEU A 240 5.92 -9.00 10.51
C LEU A 240 5.47 -10.11 9.57
N TRP A 241 5.11 -9.75 8.35
CA TRP A 241 4.95 -10.70 7.24
C TRP A 241 6.30 -10.87 6.52
N VAL A 242 6.72 -12.10 6.28
CA VAL A 242 7.86 -12.47 5.46
C VAL A 242 7.33 -13.24 4.26
N GLY A 243 7.25 -12.56 3.12
CA GLY A 243 6.59 -13.05 1.91
C GLY A 243 7.55 -13.44 0.81
N LYS A 244 7.08 -14.32 -0.06
CA LYS A 244 7.73 -14.74 -1.29
C LYS A 244 6.70 -14.86 -2.41
N GLY A 245 7.03 -14.28 -3.57
CA GLY A 245 6.17 -14.36 -4.74
C GLY A 245 4.95 -13.44 -4.66
N GLY A 246 3.98 -13.73 -5.50
CA GLY A 246 2.74 -12.97 -5.60
C GLY A 246 2.78 -11.84 -6.62
N LYS A 247 1.60 -11.30 -6.92
CA LYS A 247 1.37 -10.30 -7.97
C LYS A 247 0.73 -9.04 -7.39
N VAL A 248 1.18 -7.87 -7.86
CA VAL A 248 0.57 -6.56 -7.59
C VAL A 248 0.12 -5.94 -8.91
N THR A 249 -1.06 -5.32 -8.91
CA THR A 249 -1.72 -4.77 -10.10
C THR A 249 -2.03 -3.28 -9.94
N TRP A 250 -2.20 -2.58 -11.06
CA TRP A 250 -2.59 -1.16 -11.08
C TRP A 250 -4.10 -0.92 -11.24
N LEU A 251 -4.94 -1.91 -10.92
CA LEU A 251 -6.40 -1.80 -10.99
C LEU A 251 -6.97 -0.60 -10.20
N ARG A 252 -6.34 -0.22 -9.06
CA ARG A 252 -6.70 0.97 -8.28
C ARG A 252 -6.53 2.29 -9.04
N CYS A 253 -5.75 2.27 -10.11
CA CYS A 253 -5.50 3.39 -11.00
C CYS A 253 -6.25 3.26 -12.33
N ASP A 254 -7.22 2.33 -12.43
CA ASP A 254 -7.98 2.02 -13.65
C ASP A 254 -7.09 1.59 -14.82
N VAL A 255 -6.04 0.81 -14.52
CA VAL A 255 -5.14 0.22 -15.52
C VAL A 255 -5.29 -1.30 -15.48
N ASP A 256 -5.57 -1.89 -16.64
CA ASP A 256 -5.74 -3.34 -16.81
C ASP A 256 -4.46 -4.09 -16.41
N GLU A 257 -4.62 -5.22 -15.69
CA GLU A 257 -3.50 -6.06 -15.23
C GLU A 257 -2.72 -6.75 -16.36
N LYS A 258 -3.34 -6.92 -17.53
CA LYS A 258 -2.68 -7.43 -18.74
C LYS A 258 -1.64 -6.45 -19.24
N ILE A 259 -1.91 -5.15 -19.05
CA ILE A 259 -1.00 -4.06 -19.43
C ILE A 259 0.05 -3.88 -18.34
N VAL A 260 -0.37 -3.64 -17.09
CA VAL A 260 0.53 -3.29 -15.98
C VAL A 260 0.37 -4.18 -14.77
N ARG A 261 1.46 -4.86 -14.41
CA ARG A 261 1.56 -5.72 -13.22
C ARG A 261 3.00 -5.87 -12.76
N ALA A 262 3.19 -6.23 -11.50
CA ALA A 262 4.49 -6.62 -10.96
C ALA A 262 4.40 -7.99 -10.27
N THR A 263 5.43 -8.81 -10.41
CA THR A 263 5.61 -10.03 -9.61
C THR A 263 6.73 -9.83 -8.60
N LEU A 264 6.48 -10.23 -7.36
CA LEU A 264 7.40 -10.00 -6.25
C LEU A 264 8.36 -11.18 -6.08
N SER A 265 9.57 -10.90 -5.58
CA SER A 265 10.51 -11.92 -5.11
C SER A 265 10.32 -12.15 -3.60
N ASN A 266 11.36 -12.05 -2.79
CA ASN A 266 11.26 -12.07 -1.33
C ASN A 266 11.08 -10.65 -0.78
N TYR A 267 10.18 -10.48 0.19
CA TYR A 267 9.89 -9.17 0.79
C TYR A 267 9.41 -9.30 2.23
N LYS A 268 9.42 -8.17 2.95
CA LYS A 268 8.97 -8.10 4.35
C LYS A 268 8.01 -6.94 4.54
N ILE A 269 6.90 -7.18 5.26
CA ILE A 269 5.90 -6.15 5.54
C ILE A 269 5.68 -6.04 7.05
N PRO A 270 6.06 -4.92 7.68
CA PRO A 270 5.56 -4.56 9.00
C PRO A 270 4.07 -4.22 8.91
N LEU A 271 3.20 -5.11 9.41
CA LEU A 271 1.75 -4.98 9.24
C LEU A 271 1.13 -3.81 10.02
N LYS A 272 1.93 -3.08 10.81
CA LYS A 272 1.52 -1.87 11.55
C LYS A 272 1.16 -0.68 10.65
N SER A 273 1.55 -0.72 9.36
CA SER A 273 1.31 0.35 8.40
C SER A 273 0.55 -0.15 7.18
N ALA A 274 -0.17 0.74 6.50
CA ALA A 274 -0.86 0.47 5.25
C ALA A 274 0.06 0.74 4.04
N SER A 275 1.29 0.26 4.12
CA SER A 275 2.32 0.40 3.08
C SER A 275 3.30 -0.75 3.10
N PHE A 276 3.89 -1.04 1.96
CA PHE A 276 4.99 -1.98 1.84
C PHE A 276 5.95 -1.59 0.72
N ILE A 277 7.17 -2.08 0.83
CA ILE A 277 8.20 -1.99 -0.20
C ILE A 277 8.63 -3.41 -0.53
N ALA A 278 8.72 -3.72 -1.81
CA ALA A 278 9.30 -4.94 -2.32
C ALA A 278 10.42 -4.57 -3.29
N ASP A 279 11.63 -5.01 -2.96
CA ASP A 279 12.79 -4.87 -3.82
C ASP A 279 12.85 -6.03 -4.82
N SER A 280 13.61 -5.87 -5.90
CA SER A 280 13.86 -6.92 -6.90
C SER A 280 12.57 -7.49 -7.50
N VAL A 281 11.61 -6.62 -7.85
CA VAL A 281 10.37 -7.03 -8.53
C VAL A 281 10.60 -7.15 -10.03
N ILE A 282 9.79 -7.98 -10.69
CA ILE A 282 9.71 -8.03 -12.15
C ILE A 282 8.43 -7.29 -12.55
N PHE A 283 8.59 -6.16 -13.22
CA PHE A 283 7.53 -5.25 -13.62
C PHE A 283 7.24 -5.37 -15.11
N TYR A 284 5.97 -5.41 -15.47
CA TYR A 284 5.47 -5.53 -16.83
C TYR A 284 4.69 -4.26 -17.18
N ASN A 285 4.99 -3.67 -18.33
CA ASN A 285 4.18 -2.61 -18.94
C ASN A 285 4.20 -2.76 -20.46
N THR A 286 3.18 -3.42 -21.01
CA THR A 286 3.12 -3.75 -22.44
C THR A 286 2.82 -2.55 -23.33
N ASN A 287 2.50 -1.38 -22.77
CA ASN A 287 2.37 -0.16 -23.56
C ASN A 287 3.73 0.40 -23.99
N TYR A 288 4.80 0.06 -23.27
CA TYR A 288 6.12 0.69 -23.46
C TYR A 288 7.25 -0.31 -23.67
N PHE A 289 7.12 -1.55 -23.20
CA PHE A 289 8.19 -2.54 -23.26
C PHE A 289 7.68 -3.94 -23.60
N ASP A 290 8.41 -4.61 -24.50
CA ASP A 290 8.18 -6.03 -24.81
C ASP A 290 8.76 -6.96 -23.73
N LYS A 291 9.79 -6.49 -23.01
CA LYS A 291 10.45 -7.23 -21.94
C LYS A 291 10.15 -6.58 -20.59
N PRO A 292 10.03 -7.38 -19.51
CA PRO A 292 9.83 -6.83 -18.19
C PRO A 292 11.07 -6.12 -17.65
N LEU A 293 10.85 -5.16 -16.75
CA LEU A 293 11.89 -4.42 -16.05
C LEU A 293 12.10 -4.94 -14.64
N GLN A 294 13.32 -4.83 -14.13
CA GLN A 294 13.59 -5.04 -12.71
C GLN A 294 13.63 -3.70 -11.96
N GLY A 295 13.20 -3.72 -10.70
CA GLY A 295 13.20 -2.52 -9.88
C GLY A 295 12.57 -2.69 -8.51
N ILE A 296 12.19 -1.56 -7.93
CA ILE A 296 11.59 -1.47 -6.59
C ILE A 296 10.12 -1.12 -6.73
N LEU A 297 9.26 -1.86 -6.02
CA LEU A 297 7.86 -1.54 -5.87
C LEU A 297 7.61 -0.93 -4.49
N ASN A 298 6.87 0.18 -4.46
CA ASN A 298 6.35 0.78 -3.25
C ASN A 298 4.83 0.93 -3.37
N ASP A 299 4.08 0.39 -2.41
CA ASP A 299 2.63 0.59 -2.34
C ASP A 299 2.22 1.19 -1.00
N LYS A 300 1.21 2.05 -1.04
CA LYS A 300 0.69 2.78 0.11
C LYS A 300 -0.77 3.15 -0.11
N LEU A 301 -1.58 2.96 0.94
CA LEU A 301 -2.95 3.46 1.00
C LEU A 301 -2.97 4.91 1.50
N LYS A 302 -3.70 5.78 0.78
CA LYS A 302 -3.92 7.18 1.14
C LYS A 302 -5.43 7.44 1.23
N ALA A 303 -5.83 8.42 2.03
CA ALA A 303 -7.23 8.85 2.08
C ALA A 303 -7.60 9.62 0.81
N ASN A 304 -8.89 9.61 0.45
CA ASN A 304 -9.48 10.43 -0.61
C ASN A 304 -8.81 10.20 -1.99
N VAL A 305 -8.47 8.94 -2.27
CA VAL A 305 -7.90 8.52 -3.55
C VAL A 305 -9.03 8.03 -4.47
N SER A 306 -8.97 8.49 -5.71
CA SER A 306 -9.71 8.01 -6.87
C SER A 306 -8.70 7.51 -7.91
N ALA A 307 -9.13 6.74 -8.91
CA ALA A 307 -8.25 6.29 -9.97
C ALA A 307 -7.47 7.45 -10.64
N LYS A 308 -8.13 8.60 -10.84
CA LYS A 308 -7.55 9.80 -11.48
C LYS A 308 -6.43 10.46 -10.68
N ASN A 309 -6.47 10.41 -9.35
CA ASN A 309 -5.46 11.03 -8.48
C ASN A 309 -4.57 10.01 -7.74
N ALA A 310 -4.75 8.72 -8.02
CA ALA A 310 -3.95 7.64 -7.46
C ALA A 310 -2.47 7.83 -7.84
N SER A 311 -1.61 7.78 -6.83
CA SER A 311 -0.15 7.91 -6.96
C SER A 311 0.59 6.64 -6.56
N TYR A 312 -0.16 5.58 -6.25
CA TYR A 312 0.31 4.26 -5.84
C TYR A 312 -0.57 3.20 -6.52
N PRO A 313 -0.03 2.01 -6.87
CA PRO A 313 1.34 1.59 -6.61
C PRO A 313 2.40 2.38 -7.38
N ARG A 314 3.65 2.33 -6.92
CA ARG A 314 4.81 2.97 -7.55
C ARG A 314 5.86 1.93 -7.88
N PHE A 315 6.42 2.05 -9.07
CA PHE A 315 7.55 1.26 -9.52
C PHE A 315 8.70 2.18 -9.93
N ASP A 316 9.91 1.86 -9.51
CA ASP A 316 11.14 2.56 -9.90
C ASP A 316 12.12 1.56 -10.49
N SER A 317 12.49 1.74 -11.76
CA SER A 317 13.42 0.82 -12.42
C SER A 317 14.85 0.98 -11.89
N TYR A 318 15.58 -0.14 -11.85
CA TYR A 318 17.02 -0.09 -11.64
C TYR A 318 17.76 0.50 -12.83
N ASP A 319 17.26 0.24 -14.04
CA ASP A 319 17.83 0.83 -15.24
C ASP A 319 17.57 2.34 -15.24
N LYS A 320 18.64 3.09 -15.39
CA LYS A 320 18.62 4.56 -15.39
C LYS A 320 18.52 5.13 -16.79
N ARG A 321 18.54 4.29 -17.83
CA ARG A 321 18.46 4.72 -19.21
C ARG A 321 17.79 3.67 -20.09
N LEU A 322 16.49 3.88 -20.30
CA LEU A 322 15.62 3.06 -21.13
C LEU A 322 15.15 3.85 -22.34
N GLN A 323 15.15 3.21 -23.49
CA GLN A 323 14.62 3.77 -24.73
C GLN A 323 13.19 3.28 -24.95
N ILE A 324 12.28 4.22 -25.19
CA ILE A 324 10.90 3.96 -25.60
C ILE A 324 10.70 4.65 -26.94
N ASN A 325 10.79 3.86 -28.02
CA ASN A 325 10.51 4.33 -29.36
C ASN A 325 8.99 4.46 -29.53
N ASN A 326 8.55 5.54 -30.18
CA ASN A 326 7.14 5.88 -30.34
C ASN A 326 6.37 5.90 -29.01
N LEU A 327 6.95 6.50 -27.95
CA LEU A 327 6.25 6.82 -26.69
C LEU A 327 4.88 7.46 -26.98
N PHE A 328 4.87 8.38 -27.94
CA PHE A 328 3.73 8.66 -28.79
C PHE A 328 4.18 8.55 -30.24
N ASP A 329 3.25 8.42 -31.18
CA ASP A 329 3.62 8.47 -32.61
C ASP A 329 4.49 9.71 -32.90
N LYS A 330 5.63 9.50 -33.59
CA LYS A 330 6.67 10.51 -33.88
C LYS A 330 7.37 11.13 -32.65
N VAL A 331 7.25 10.53 -31.47
CA VAL A 331 7.86 11.01 -30.22
C VAL A 331 8.56 9.86 -29.50
N ASP A 332 9.88 9.92 -29.45
CA ASP A 332 10.72 8.94 -28.76
C ASP A 332 11.16 9.46 -27.38
N TYR A 333 11.48 8.54 -26.47
CA TYR A 333 11.98 8.84 -25.13
C TYR A 333 13.25 8.04 -24.80
N ASP A 334 14.21 8.69 -24.13
CA ASP A 334 15.44 8.08 -23.61
C ASP A 334 15.70 8.60 -22.18
N GLY A 335 15.69 7.69 -21.20
CA GLY A 335 16.05 8.02 -19.81
C GLY A 335 15.50 7.01 -18.79
N GLY A 336 15.61 7.34 -17.51
CA GLY A 336 15.19 6.47 -16.41
C GLY A 336 13.67 6.38 -16.30
N PHE A 337 13.16 5.17 -16.05
CA PHE A 337 11.73 4.89 -15.98
C PHE A 337 11.25 4.65 -14.54
N SER A 338 10.20 5.37 -14.17
CA SER A 338 9.37 5.06 -13.01
C SER A 338 7.89 5.18 -13.37
N MET A 339 7.03 4.45 -12.65
CA MET A 339 5.58 4.56 -12.77
C MET A 339 4.98 4.95 -11.41
N GLN A 340 4.18 6.02 -11.37
CA GLN A 340 3.49 6.49 -10.18
C GLN A 340 1.98 6.54 -10.41
N GLY A 341 1.26 5.55 -9.87
CA GLY A 341 -0.12 5.30 -10.28
C GLY A 341 -0.18 5.07 -11.79
N ALA A 342 -1.09 5.71 -12.51
CA ALA A 342 -1.18 5.61 -13.97
C ALA A 342 -0.14 6.45 -14.75
N LYS A 343 0.66 7.27 -14.06
CA LYS A 343 1.60 8.20 -14.71
C LYS A 343 2.98 7.56 -14.85
N LEU A 344 3.59 7.74 -16.00
CA LEU A 344 5.00 7.47 -16.22
C LEU A 344 5.80 8.72 -15.81
N ILE A 345 6.92 8.48 -15.12
CA ILE A 345 7.88 9.51 -14.75
C ILE A 345 9.18 9.16 -15.47
N GLY A 346 9.50 9.95 -16.48
CA GLY A 346 10.80 9.93 -17.13
C GLY A 346 11.78 10.74 -16.30
N SER A 347 12.98 10.21 -16.07
CA SER A 347 13.96 10.83 -15.17
C SER A 347 15.37 10.83 -15.77
N GLY A 348 16.07 11.95 -15.63
CA GLY A 348 17.52 12.00 -15.84
C GLY A 348 18.27 11.53 -14.59
N SER A 349 19.58 11.28 -14.73
CA SER A 349 20.48 11.12 -13.59
C SER A 349 20.93 12.48 -13.05
N LYS A 350 21.86 12.48 -12.09
CA LYS A 350 22.47 13.72 -11.61
C LYS A 350 23.36 14.33 -12.71
N GLU A 351 24.02 13.49 -13.49
CA GLU A 351 24.99 13.84 -14.52
C GLU A 351 24.32 14.08 -15.89
N GLU A 352 23.32 13.27 -16.25
CA GLU A 352 22.66 13.31 -17.56
C GLU A 352 21.17 13.63 -17.43
N ASP A 353 20.60 14.31 -18.42
CA ASP A 353 19.16 14.51 -18.51
C ASP A 353 18.47 13.32 -19.18
N ALA A 354 17.16 13.21 -19.02
CA ALA A 354 16.35 12.41 -19.93
C ALA A 354 16.03 13.24 -21.18
N TYR A 355 15.74 12.56 -22.28
CA TYR A 355 15.47 13.18 -23.57
C TYR A 355 14.11 12.74 -24.11
N VAL A 356 13.37 13.70 -24.66
CA VAL A 356 12.23 13.44 -25.54
C VAL A 356 12.58 13.98 -26.91
N THR A 357 12.51 13.13 -27.94
CA THR A 357 12.85 13.48 -29.32
C THR A 357 11.61 13.45 -30.19
N PHE A 358 11.34 14.54 -30.89
CA PHE A 358 10.22 14.69 -31.82
C PHE A 358 10.72 14.59 -33.26
N LYS A 359 10.00 13.82 -34.05
CA LYS A 359 10.21 13.63 -35.49
C LYS A 359 9.28 14.55 -36.26
N LEU A 360 9.79 15.15 -37.34
CA LEU A 360 8.97 15.93 -38.27
C LEU A 360 8.86 15.18 -39.60
N TYR A 361 7.69 14.58 -39.81
CA TYR A 361 7.29 14.02 -41.09
C TYR A 361 6.04 14.74 -41.57
N PHE A 362 6.18 15.46 -42.67
CA PHE A 362 5.08 16.18 -43.31
C PHE A 362 5.28 16.19 -44.82
N GLU A 363 4.23 15.84 -45.55
CA GLU A 363 4.22 15.87 -47.01
C GLU A 363 2.87 16.40 -47.49
N ASN A 364 2.91 17.42 -48.35
CA ASN A 364 1.80 17.87 -49.17
C ASN A 364 2.35 18.28 -50.55
N ASP A 365 1.49 18.81 -51.42
CA ASP A 365 1.85 19.20 -52.79
C ASP A 365 2.99 20.24 -52.90
N SER A 366 3.35 20.92 -51.80
CA SER A 366 4.32 22.03 -51.80
C SER A 366 5.48 21.86 -50.81
N ILE A 367 5.33 21.03 -49.77
CA ILE A 367 6.29 20.89 -48.68
C ILE A 367 6.50 19.39 -48.42
N LYS A 368 7.75 18.96 -48.54
CA LYS A 368 8.22 17.66 -48.04
C LYS A 368 9.26 17.88 -46.95
N ARG A 369 9.03 17.31 -45.77
CA ARG A 369 9.92 17.33 -44.62
C ARG A 369 9.99 15.95 -44.01
N ASN A 370 11.22 15.47 -43.83
CA ASN A 370 11.49 14.20 -43.18
C ASN A 370 12.75 14.35 -42.30
N GLN A 371 12.57 14.45 -40.99
CA GLN A 371 13.67 14.63 -40.04
C GLN A 371 13.40 13.86 -38.75
N GLU A 372 14.22 12.84 -38.48
CA GLU A 372 14.15 11.99 -37.27
C GLU A 372 14.44 12.76 -35.99
N ARG A 373 15.29 13.79 -36.05
CA ARG A 373 15.72 14.57 -34.89
C ARG A 373 15.43 16.03 -35.13
N PHE A 374 14.15 16.37 -35.20
CA PHE A 374 13.72 17.75 -35.46
C PHE A 374 13.73 18.59 -34.18
N LEU A 375 13.17 18.06 -33.09
CA LEU A 375 13.21 18.72 -31.78
C LEU A 375 13.69 17.74 -30.72
N VAL A 376 14.63 18.18 -29.89
CA VAL A 376 15.08 17.47 -28.71
C VAL A 376 14.83 18.30 -27.47
N VAL A 377 14.18 17.68 -26.50
CA VAL A 377 13.85 18.26 -25.20
C VAL A 377 14.61 17.49 -24.13
N ALA A 378 15.49 18.17 -23.40
CA ALA A 378 16.28 17.59 -22.30
C ALA A 378 15.73 18.07 -20.96
N SER A 379 15.52 17.15 -20.01
CA SER A 379 15.07 17.50 -18.65
C SER A 379 15.43 16.43 -17.62
N LYS A 380 15.62 16.86 -16.37
CA LYS A 380 15.69 15.94 -15.22
C LYS A 380 14.39 15.19 -14.96
N SER A 381 13.24 15.71 -15.38
CA SER A 381 11.96 14.99 -15.21
C SER A 381 10.92 15.32 -16.27
N PHE A 382 10.28 14.26 -16.75
CA PHE A 382 9.06 14.30 -17.55
C PHE A 382 7.94 13.58 -16.81
N VAL A 383 6.76 14.21 -16.72
CA VAL A 383 5.53 13.55 -16.30
C VAL A 383 4.74 13.21 -17.55
N ILE A 384 4.49 11.92 -17.75
CA ILE A 384 3.92 11.38 -18.97
C ILE A 384 2.63 10.62 -18.60
N ASP A 385 1.53 10.97 -19.26
CA ASP A 385 0.24 10.29 -19.14
C ASP A 385 -0.48 10.24 -20.50
N ILE A 386 -1.67 9.65 -20.54
CA ILE A 386 -2.44 9.48 -21.78
C ILE A 386 -2.77 10.80 -22.52
N ASN A 387 -2.66 11.95 -21.84
CA ASN A 387 -2.91 13.28 -22.39
C ASN A 387 -1.63 13.99 -22.84
N GLY A 388 -0.47 13.33 -22.77
CA GLY A 388 0.81 13.81 -23.29
C GLY A 388 1.90 13.94 -22.23
N ILE A 389 2.78 14.93 -22.41
CA ILE A 389 4.05 15.07 -21.70
C ILE A 389 4.12 16.44 -21.04
N LYS A 390 4.66 16.51 -19.82
CA LYS A 390 4.91 17.78 -19.13
C LYS A 390 6.30 17.79 -18.51
N SER A 391 7.00 18.90 -18.66
CA SER A 391 8.20 19.22 -17.87
C SER A 391 8.20 20.69 -17.49
N HIS A 392 8.70 21.00 -16.29
CA HIS A 392 8.79 22.36 -15.77
C HIS A 392 10.13 23.05 -16.10
N LYS A 393 11.18 22.26 -16.32
CA LYS A 393 12.53 22.76 -16.59
C LYS A 393 13.12 21.92 -17.69
N ALA A 394 12.90 22.36 -18.92
CA ALA A 394 13.33 21.64 -20.11
C ALA A 394 14.19 22.52 -21.01
N ALA A 395 15.41 22.06 -21.32
CA ALA A 395 16.18 22.64 -22.40
C ALA A 395 15.60 22.14 -23.72
N VAL A 396 15.50 23.02 -24.72
CA VAL A 396 14.83 22.73 -26.00
C VAL A 396 15.79 23.09 -27.11
N THR A 397 15.97 22.19 -28.08
CA THR A 397 16.78 22.43 -29.28
C THR A 397 16.02 21.93 -30.50
N PHE A 398 15.63 22.84 -31.38
CA PHE A 398 15.18 22.52 -32.72
C PHE A 398 16.40 22.47 -33.65
N TYR A 399 16.57 21.41 -34.42
CA TYR A 399 17.66 21.28 -35.37
C TYR A 399 17.19 21.69 -36.77
N LEU A 400 17.93 22.61 -37.39
CA LEU A 400 17.69 23.13 -38.73
C LEU A 400 18.99 22.99 -39.52
N ASP A 401 19.08 21.96 -40.37
CA ASP A 401 20.33 21.58 -41.05
C ASP A 401 21.51 21.41 -40.05
N GLU A 402 22.59 22.16 -40.22
CA GLU A 402 23.76 22.15 -39.32
C GLU A 402 23.59 23.08 -38.10
N ASP A 403 22.51 23.87 -38.08
CA ASP A 403 22.21 24.90 -37.09
C ASP A 403 21.06 24.53 -36.15
N SER A 404 20.76 25.42 -35.20
CA SER A 404 19.67 25.18 -34.26
C SER A 404 18.95 26.43 -33.77
N VAL A 405 17.75 26.20 -33.26
CA VAL A 405 17.05 27.13 -32.35
C VAL A 405 17.06 26.52 -30.96
N HIS A 406 17.81 27.13 -30.05
CA HIS A 406 18.05 26.62 -28.71
C HIS A 406 17.49 27.52 -27.61
N HIS A 407 16.98 26.92 -26.54
CA HIS A 407 16.65 27.62 -25.31
C HIS A 407 17.02 26.77 -24.07
N PRO A 408 17.69 27.35 -23.06
CA PRO A 408 18.26 26.58 -21.95
C PRO A 408 17.23 26.05 -20.96
N GLN A 409 16.09 26.75 -20.76
CA GLN A 409 15.05 26.27 -19.83
C GLN A 409 13.64 26.81 -20.13
N LEU A 410 12.70 25.92 -20.45
CA LEU A 410 11.29 26.24 -20.70
C LEU A 410 10.37 25.32 -19.89
N GLN A 411 9.14 25.78 -19.65
CA GLN A 411 8.06 24.86 -19.32
C GLN A 411 7.53 24.24 -20.61
N MET A 412 7.60 22.92 -20.71
CA MET A 412 7.17 22.14 -21.88
C MET A 412 5.88 21.39 -21.58
N LYS A 413 4.92 21.46 -22.50
CA LYS A 413 3.67 20.69 -22.46
C LYS A 413 3.36 20.16 -23.86
N LEU A 414 3.39 18.84 -24.05
CA LEU A 414 2.70 18.18 -25.16
C LEU A 414 1.28 17.84 -24.69
N ILE A 415 0.28 18.37 -25.38
CA ILE A 415 -1.13 18.18 -25.07
C ILE A 415 -1.77 17.37 -26.20
N ILE A 416 -2.19 16.15 -25.87
CA ILE A 416 -2.87 15.23 -26.78
C ILE A 416 -4.35 15.20 -26.39
N LYS A 417 -5.23 15.60 -27.32
CA LYS A 417 -6.68 15.54 -27.15
C LYS A 417 -7.24 14.37 -27.94
N LYS A 418 -8.13 13.60 -27.31
CA LYS A 418 -8.80 12.44 -27.91
C LYS A 418 -10.32 12.59 -27.85
N ALA A 419 -11.02 12.05 -28.85
CA ALA A 419 -12.46 11.80 -28.82
C ALA A 419 -12.67 10.30 -29.07
N GLY A 420 -13.03 9.57 -28.02
CA GLY A 420 -12.90 8.12 -28.01
C GLY A 420 -11.44 7.72 -28.23
N ASP A 421 -11.21 6.80 -29.16
CA ASP A 421 -9.86 6.31 -29.51
C ASP A 421 -9.13 7.19 -30.53
N LYS A 422 -9.81 8.18 -31.13
CA LYS A 422 -9.23 9.03 -32.18
C LYS A 422 -8.51 10.23 -31.57
N ILE A 423 -7.25 10.44 -31.98
CA ILE A 423 -6.50 11.66 -31.67
C ILE A 423 -7.05 12.81 -32.53
N ILE A 424 -7.42 13.91 -31.88
CA ILE A 424 -7.96 15.12 -32.53
C ILE A 424 -6.85 16.15 -32.75
N SER A 425 -5.93 16.29 -31.79
CA SER A 425 -4.85 17.27 -31.87
C SER A 425 -3.66 16.86 -31.01
N ARG A 426 -2.45 17.19 -31.45
CA ARG A 426 -1.21 17.03 -30.69
C ARG A 426 -0.44 18.35 -30.68
N GLN A 427 -0.66 19.14 -29.64
CA GLN A 427 -0.08 20.49 -29.55
C GLN A 427 1.05 20.52 -28.53
N LEU A 428 2.25 20.87 -29.00
CA LEU A 428 3.36 21.27 -28.17
C LEU A 428 3.22 22.75 -27.80
N VAL A 429 3.39 23.05 -26.51
CA VAL A 429 3.47 24.40 -25.97
C VAL A 429 4.76 24.52 -25.18
N LEU A 430 5.59 25.47 -25.58
CA LEU A 430 6.81 25.84 -24.88
C LEU A 430 6.65 27.24 -24.31
N ILE A 431 6.77 27.36 -22.99
CA ILE A 431 6.46 28.59 -22.27
C ILE A 431 7.75 29.10 -21.63
N ARG A 432 8.08 30.34 -21.94
CA ARG A 432 9.17 31.08 -21.33
C ARG A 432 8.68 31.75 -20.05
N GLU A 433 9.40 31.58 -18.95
CA GLU A 433 9.07 32.18 -17.65
C GLU A 433 10.03 33.33 -17.34
N ASP A 434 9.57 34.38 -16.64
CA ASP A 434 10.42 35.52 -16.29
C ASP A 434 11.26 35.27 -15.01
N LYS A 435 11.89 34.09 -14.90
CA LYS A 435 12.73 33.71 -13.73
C LYS A 435 13.93 32.85 -14.10
N GLY A 436 15.09 33.15 -13.52
CA GLY A 436 16.33 32.37 -13.68
C GLY A 436 16.72 32.19 -15.15
N LEU A 437 17.17 30.98 -15.51
CA LEU A 437 17.55 30.60 -16.89
C LEU A 437 16.39 30.71 -17.89
N ALA A 438 15.14 30.73 -17.44
CA ALA A 438 14.01 30.88 -18.34
C ALA A 438 13.89 32.32 -18.91
N ARG A 439 14.65 33.29 -18.40
CA ARG A 439 14.67 34.66 -18.93
C ARG A 439 15.48 34.81 -20.22
N SER A 440 16.34 33.85 -20.53
CA SER A 440 17.16 33.88 -21.74
C SER A 440 16.31 33.97 -23.00
N PRO A 441 16.80 34.59 -24.09
CA PRO A 441 16.15 34.47 -25.39
C PRO A 441 16.29 33.04 -25.92
N TYR A 442 15.57 32.74 -27.00
CA TYR A 442 15.93 31.63 -27.87
C TYR A 442 17.11 32.08 -28.74
N PHE A 443 18.18 31.29 -28.77
CA PHE A 443 19.33 31.49 -29.66
C PHE A 443 19.04 30.77 -30.97
N ASN A 444 18.94 31.50 -32.08
CA ASN A 444 18.64 30.95 -33.39
C ASN A 444 19.87 31.16 -34.29
N THR A 445 20.75 30.16 -34.35
CA THR A 445 21.99 30.25 -35.13
C THR A 445 21.72 30.18 -36.63
N TYR A 446 20.70 29.44 -37.04
CA TYR A 446 20.29 29.34 -38.45
C TYR A 446 19.93 30.69 -39.07
N HIS A 447 19.29 31.58 -38.29
CA HIS A 447 18.89 32.91 -38.76
C HIS A 447 19.77 34.03 -38.19
N GLU A 448 20.77 33.70 -37.36
CA GLU A 448 21.64 34.66 -36.66
C GLU A 448 20.87 35.73 -35.87
N ILE A 449 19.85 35.30 -35.12
CA ILE A 449 19.02 36.16 -34.27
C ILE A 449 18.79 35.58 -32.87
N ASP A 450 18.64 36.45 -31.89
CA ASP A 450 18.04 36.18 -30.60
C ASP A 450 16.54 36.47 -30.65
N MET A 451 15.71 35.49 -30.28
CA MET A 451 14.26 35.60 -30.32
C MET A 451 13.69 35.63 -28.91
N ASN A 452 13.01 36.71 -28.57
CA ASN A 452 12.36 36.90 -27.29
C ASN A 452 10.84 36.98 -27.50
N PHE A 453 10.14 35.93 -27.11
CA PHE A 453 8.68 35.87 -27.09
C PHE A 453 8.23 35.04 -25.90
N GLU A 454 6.94 35.07 -25.60
CA GLU A 454 6.38 34.47 -24.39
C GLU A 454 6.12 32.96 -24.53
N ALA A 455 5.52 32.53 -25.64
CA ALA A 455 5.23 31.12 -25.88
C ALA A 455 5.35 30.72 -27.37
N LEU A 456 5.84 29.49 -27.59
CA LEU A 456 5.81 28.81 -28.88
C LEU A 456 4.72 27.74 -28.86
N TYR A 457 3.85 27.78 -29.86
CA TYR A 457 2.83 26.78 -30.12
C TYR A 457 3.16 26.04 -31.41
N TRP A 458 3.16 24.72 -31.36
CA TRP A 458 3.42 23.88 -32.51
C TRP A 458 2.46 22.69 -32.53
N ASP A 459 1.76 22.51 -33.64
CA ASP A 459 1.08 21.25 -33.93
C ASP A 459 2.14 20.31 -34.51
N ILE A 460 2.47 19.23 -33.79
CA ILE A 460 3.62 18.38 -34.14
C ILE A 460 3.43 17.61 -35.46
N ASP A 461 2.23 17.66 -36.04
CA ASP A 461 1.89 17.08 -37.33
C ASP A 461 1.96 18.08 -38.50
N HIS A 462 2.28 19.34 -38.23
CA HIS A 462 2.31 20.40 -39.24
C HIS A 462 3.65 21.15 -39.23
N PRO A 463 4.10 21.69 -40.37
CA PRO A 463 5.40 22.37 -40.47
C PRO A 463 5.36 23.82 -39.94
N ARG A 464 4.24 24.27 -39.35
CA ARG A 464 4.04 25.65 -38.93
C ARG A 464 4.14 25.78 -37.41
N MET A 465 5.00 26.68 -36.95
CA MET A 465 5.06 27.13 -35.55
C MET A 465 4.49 28.54 -35.41
N GLU A 466 3.96 28.83 -34.23
CA GLU A 466 3.40 30.13 -33.91
C GLU A 466 4.03 30.67 -32.62
N PHE A 467 4.65 31.84 -32.71
CA PHE A 467 5.15 32.58 -31.56
C PHE A 467 4.07 33.56 -31.11
N LYS A 468 3.51 33.33 -29.92
CA LYS A 468 2.34 34.05 -29.43
C LYS A 468 2.47 34.34 -27.94
N ARG A 469 1.63 35.25 -27.47
CA ARG A 469 1.36 35.39 -26.03
C ARG A 469 0.71 34.14 -25.45
N LEU A 470 0.82 33.96 -24.14
CA LEU A 470 0.02 32.93 -23.46
C LEU A 470 -1.48 33.24 -23.59
N LYS A 471 -2.28 32.21 -23.90
CA LYS A 471 -3.75 32.33 -23.98
C LYS A 471 -4.34 32.54 -22.57
N GLY A 472 -4.95 33.70 -22.29
CA GLY A 472 -5.55 34.05 -20.99
C GLY A 472 -5.97 35.53 -20.86
N ILE A 473 -6.44 35.94 -19.67
CA ILE A 473 -6.88 37.31 -19.34
C ILE A 473 -5.69 38.07 -18.71
N GLY A 474 -4.83 38.68 -19.52
CA GLY A 474 -3.77 39.58 -19.04
C GLY A 474 -2.68 39.96 -20.06
N SER A 475 -2.55 41.28 -20.26
CA SER A 475 -1.54 42.11 -20.94
C SER A 475 -1.17 41.88 -22.42
N GLU A 476 -0.75 42.99 -23.04
CA GLU A 476 0.07 42.98 -24.25
C GLU A 476 1.34 42.16 -24.01
N SER A 477 1.77 41.42 -25.01
CA SER A 477 3.01 40.64 -24.99
C SER A 477 3.90 41.19 -26.09
N LYS A 478 5.15 41.50 -25.76
CA LYS A 478 6.12 42.02 -26.70
C LYS A 478 6.98 40.86 -27.22
N ALA A 479 7.09 40.77 -28.54
CA ALA A 479 8.07 39.90 -29.17
C ALA A 479 9.19 40.77 -29.75
N ASP A 480 10.42 40.45 -29.41
CA ASP A 480 11.63 41.13 -29.87
C ASP A 480 12.53 40.12 -30.58
N PHE A 481 13.01 40.46 -31.78
CA PHE A 481 13.95 39.67 -32.57
C PHE A 481 15.15 40.55 -32.86
N GLU A 482 16.30 40.18 -32.33
CA GLU A 482 17.52 40.99 -32.38
C GLU A 482 18.61 40.20 -33.10
N SER A 483 19.28 40.81 -34.09
CA SER A 483 20.42 40.17 -34.74
C SER A 483 21.55 39.92 -33.74
N THR A 484 22.26 38.80 -33.87
CA THR A 484 23.44 38.51 -33.05
C THR A 484 24.53 39.56 -33.17
N ASP A 485 24.61 40.24 -34.31
CA ASP A 485 25.57 41.32 -34.58
C ASP A 485 25.00 42.71 -34.27
N TYR A 486 23.84 42.80 -33.63
CA TYR A 486 23.22 44.09 -33.37
C TYR A 486 24.05 44.95 -32.43
N TYR A 487 24.46 46.12 -32.93
CA TYR A 487 25.14 47.14 -32.16
C TYR A 487 24.39 48.48 -32.23
N ARG A 488 24.16 49.08 -31.07
CA ARG A 488 23.81 50.51 -30.95
C ARG A 488 24.68 51.16 -29.90
N LYS A 489 25.41 52.20 -30.32
CA LYS A 489 26.29 53.00 -29.45
C LYS A 489 25.61 53.42 -28.15
N ASN A 490 24.39 53.96 -28.22
CA ASN A 490 23.66 54.36 -27.02
C ASN A 490 23.33 53.20 -26.06
N ARG A 491 23.11 51.97 -26.56
CA ARG A 491 22.88 50.79 -25.69
C ARG A 491 24.18 50.31 -25.07
N TYR A 492 25.27 50.34 -25.83
CA TYR A 492 26.63 50.04 -25.36
C TYR A 492 27.04 51.03 -24.26
N GLU A 493 26.98 52.33 -24.50
CA GLU A 493 27.29 53.37 -23.50
C GLU A 493 26.42 53.27 -22.23
N ARG A 494 25.14 52.89 -22.38
CA ARG A 494 24.26 52.63 -21.23
C ARG A 494 24.71 51.45 -20.34
N ILE A 495 25.43 50.47 -20.89
CA ILE A 495 25.98 49.35 -20.10
C ILE A 495 27.16 49.84 -19.26
N GLN A 496 28.00 50.74 -19.79
CA GLN A 496 29.08 51.37 -19.04
C GLN A 496 28.55 52.26 -17.91
N GLY A 497 27.46 52.99 -18.13
CA GLY A 497 26.87 53.85 -17.10
C GLY A 497 27.87 54.92 -16.61
N MET A 498 28.18 54.89 -15.31
CA MET A 498 29.17 55.79 -14.68
C MET A 498 30.55 55.14 -14.50
N ASP A 499 30.71 53.87 -14.89
CA ASP A 499 31.97 53.16 -14.68
C ASP A 499 33.08 53.66 -15.62
N PRO A 500 34.32 53.78 -15.12
CA PRO A 500 35.45 54.29 -15.90
C PRO A 500 35.88 53.34 -17.02
N VAL A 501 35.59 52.04 -16.90
CA VAL A 501 35.90 51.00 -17.89
C VAL A 501 34.61 50.28 -18.27
N HIS A 502 34.43 50.02 -19.56
CA HIS A 502 33.24 49.34 -20.05
C HIS A 502 33.25 47.85 -19.64
N PRO A 503 32.21 47.30 -18.98
CA PRO A 503 32.20 45.92 -18.48
C PRO A 503 32.47 44.85 -19.56
N LEU A 504 31.93 45.04 -20.78
CA LEU A 504 32.20 44.14 -21.91
C LEU A 504 33.66 44.17 -22.42
N VAL A 505 34.44 45.21 -22.12
CA VAL A 505 35.87 45.28 -22.46
C VAL A 505 36.69 44.48 -21.44
N GLU A 506 36.30 44.52 -20.17
CA GLU A 506 36.94 43.77 -19.09
C GLU A 506 36.74 42.26 -19.26
N LEU A 507 35.55 41.82 -19.68
CA LEU A 507 35.23 40.40 -19.97
C LEU A 507 35.97 39.81 -21.17
N ARG A 508 36.63 40.64 -21.99
CA ARG A 508 37.37 40.21 -23.18
C ARG A 508 38.87 39.97 -22.88
N GLN A 509 39.33 40.31 -21.67
CA GLN A 509 40.65 39.98 -21.13
C GLN A 509 40.60 38.64 -20.41
#